data_AF-A0A271LB30-F1
#
_entry.id   AF-A0A271LB30-F1
#
_cell.length_a   1.000
_cell.length_b   1.000
_cell.length_c   1.000
_cell.angle_alpha   90.00
_cell.angle_beta   90.00
_cell.angle_gamma   90.00
#
_symmetry.space_group_name_H-M   'P 1'
#
loop_
_entity.id
_entity.type
_entity.pdbx_description
1 polymer ?
#
loop_
_entity_poly.entity_id
_entity_poly.type
_entity_poly.pdbx_seq_one_letter_code
_entity_poly.pdbx_strand_id
1 'polypeptide(L)'
;MSGAIDELATALPSHYASKKRIASILKRLGKSAAAAYVQNKLPTGSRIRSGDLAEILASRYVEESTDFPAGISKLRWKDHREMAMRGDDLIGLQPVDGPEKIRFLKGEVKSRAKLTTSAVTDARKALTAFQQKPSPHALEFIADRLHEDGEDELGNLIDDALLVDGIALKQVSHLIFTFSGNNPSAILAKNLAAYMGKVPQSAVGLRVDGHQDFIASVFKKVGEHADGE
;
A
#
# COMPACT_ATOMS: atom_id res chain seq x y z
N MET A 1 -11.86 -3.82 19.49
CA MET A 1 -10.59 -3.18 19.06
C MET A 1 -9.38 -4.08 19.32
N SER A 2 -9.26 -4.80 20.46
CA SER A 2 -8.06 -5.63 20.70
C SER A 2 -7.82 -6.71 19.63
N GLY A 3 -8.87 -7.43 19.18
CA GLY A 3 -8.71 -8.44 18.11
C GLY A 3 -8.11 -7.89 16.81
N ALA A 4 -8.58 -6.72 16.35
CA ALA A 4 -8.01 -6.06 15.18
C ALA A 4 -6.55 -5.59 15.41
N ILE A 5 -6.20 -5.17 16.63
CA ILE A 5 -4.82 -4.81 16.98
C ILE A 5 -3.92 -6.04 16.91
N ASP A 6 -4.36 -7.17 17.44
CA ASP A 6 -3.61 -8.42 17.47
C ASP A 6 -3.39 -9.00 16.07
N GLU A 7 -4.44 -9.01 15.23
CA GLU A 7 -4.36 -9.44 13.83
C GLU A 7 -3.39 -8.57 13.03
N LEU A 8 -3.51 -7.23 13.13
CA LEU A 8 -2.60 -6.32 12.45
C LEU A 8 -1.18 -6.48 12.96
N ALA A 9 -0.96 -6.55 14.27
CA ALA A 9 0.37 -6.73 14.85
C ALA A 9 1.03 -8.04 14.41
N THR A 10 0.24 -9.07 14.12
CA THR A 10 0.73 -10.35 13.60
C THR A 10 1.12 -10.26 12.12
N ALA A 11 0.32 -9.58 11.31
CA ALA A 11 0.56 -9.45 9.86
C ALA A 11 1.68 -8.45 9.53
N LEU A 12 1.79 -7.37 10.33
CA LEU A 12 2.60 -6.19 10.03
C LEU A 12 4.07 -6.50 9.69
N PRO A 13 4.81 -7.34 10.46
CA PRO A 13 6.22 -7.61 10.17
C PRO A 13 6.50 -8.10 8.76
N SER A 14 5.58 -8.87 8.18
CA SER A 14 5.74 -9.44 6.84
C SER A 14 5.62 -8.41 5.70
N HIS A 15 5.17 -7.19 6.02
CA HIS A 15 5.17 -6.06 5.10
C HIS A 15 6.49 -5.31 5.07
N TYR A 16 7.32 -5.44 6.11
CA TYR A 16 8.62 -4.78 6.24
C TYR A 16 9.80 -5.71 5.96
N ALA A 17 9.60 -7.02 6.08
CA ALA A 17 10.62 -8.01 5.86
C ALA A 17 10.04 -9.28 5.23
N SER A 18 10.78 -9.88 4.30
CA SER A 18 10.43 -11.16 3.68
C SER A 18 10.37 -12.28 4.72
N LYS A 19 9.28 -13.07 4.72
CA LYS A 19 9.15 -14.27 5.57
C LYS A 19 10.31 -15.24 5.38
N LYS A 20 10.78 -15.43 4.14
CA LYS A 20 11.95 -16.26 3.81
C LYS A 20 13.23 -15.74 4.47
N ARG A 21 13.42 -14.41 4.48
CA ARG A 21 14.57 -13.79 5.14
C ARG A 21 14.51 -13.90 6.65
N ILE A 22 13.34 -13.65 7.25
CA ILE A 22 13.11 -13.81 8.69
C ILE A 22 13.38 -15.26 9.11
N ALA A 23 12.82 -16.24 8.39
CA ALA A 23 13.00 -17.66 8.68
C ALA A 23 14.48 -18.09 8.56
N SER A 24 15.20 -17.57 7.56
CA SER A 24 16.64 -17.84 7.39
C SER A 24 17.46 -17.30 8.56
N ILE A 25 17.18 -16.07 9.01
CA ILE A 25 17.85 -15.47 10.19
C ILE A 25 17.49 -16.26 11.46
N LEU A 26 16.21 -16.59 11.65
CA LEU A 26 15.75 -17.37 12.79
C LEU A 26 16.47 -18.73 12.88
N LYS A 27 16.55 -19.47 11.77
CA LYS A 27 17.22 -20.77 11.69
C LYS A 27 18.72 -20.67 11.99
N ARG A 28 19.38 -19.60 11.56
CA ARG A 28 20.84 -19.44 11.66
C ARG A 28 21.30 -18.79 12.96
N LEU A 29 20.56 -17.79 13.43
CA LEU A 29 20.98 -16.85 14.49
C LEU A 29 20.01 -16.81 15.68
N GLY A 30 18.89 -17.55 15.62
CA GLY A 30 17.90 -17.63 16.69
C GLY A 30 16.89 -16.48 16.74
N LYS A 31 15.96 -16.57 17.70
CA LYS A 31 14.79 -15.68 17.83
C LYS A 31 15.18 -14.22 18.01
N SER A 32 16.11 -13.93 18.92
CA SER A 32 16.50 -12.55 19.26
C SER A 32 17.11 -11.80 18.06
N ALA A 33 17.93 -12.47 17.24
CA ALA A 33 18.49 -11.87 16.04
C ALA A 33 17.43 -11.60 14.96
N ALA A 34 16.46 -12.51 14.81
CA ALA A 34 15.34 -12.32 13.89
C ALA A 34 14.42 -11.18 14.33
N ALA A 35 14.14 -11.08 15.64
CA ALA A 35 13.38 -9.98 16.24
C ALA A 35 14.08 -8.64 16.01
N ALA A 36 15.37 -8.54 16.32
CA ALA A 36 16.16 -7.31 16.10
C ALA A 36 16.17 -6.89 14.62
N TYR A 37 16.28 -7.84 13.68
CA TYR A 37 16.19 -7.56 12.25
C TYR A 37 14.86 -6.92 11.85
N VAL A 38 13.74 -7.46 12.34
CA VAL A 38 12.40 -6.90 12.09
C VAL A 38 12.25 -5.53 12.77
N GLN A 39 12.66 -5.39 14.03
CA GLN A 39 12.60 -4.13 14.77
C GLN A 39 13.37 -2.99 14.08
N ASN A 40 14.51 -3.31 13.45
CA ASN A 40 15.31 -2.35 12.69
C ASN A 40 14.65 -1.90 11.37
N LYS A 41 13.67 -2.67 10.85
CA LYS A 41 12.92 -2.34 9.62
C LYS A 41 11.64 -1.55 9.88
N LEU A 42 10.97 -1.79 11.02
CA LEU A 42 9.74 -1.09 11.40
C LEU A 42 9.99 0.41 11.59
N PRO A 43 9.08 1.35 11.32
CA PRO A 43 9.26 2.76 11.67
C PRO A 43 9.16 3.02 13.19
N THR A 44 9.88 4.05 13.69
CA THR A 44 9.71 4.62 15.03
C THR A 44 8.85 5.88 15.02
N GLY A 45 8.92 6.71 13.98
CA GLY A 45 8.20 7.97 13.90
C GLY A 45 6.69 7.77 13.74
N SER A 46 5.89 8.50 14.53
CA SER A 46 4.42 8.42 14.49
C SER A 46 3.85 8.73 13.11
N ARG A 47 4.42 9.70 12.40
CA ARG A 47 4.02 10.06 11.04
C ARG A 47 4.23 8.91 10.05
N ILE A 48 5.39 8.25 10.11
CA ILE A 48 5.72 7.15 9.20
C ILE A 48 4.89 5.91 9.53
N ARG A 49 4.73 5.59 10.83
CA ARG A 49 3.79 4.55 11.30
C ARG A 49 2.37 4.74 10.75
N SER A 50 1.87 5.97 10.82
CA SER A 50 0.53 6.33 10.34
C SER A 50 0.40 6.15 8.82
N GLY A 51 1.42 6.55 8.07
CA GLY A 51 1.46 6.39 6.61
C GLY A 51 1.56 4.93 6.20
N ASP A 52 2.59 4.24 6.69
CA ASP A 52 2.86 2.84 6.37
C ASP A 52 1.65 1.94 6.71
N LEU A 53 1.03 2.11 7.88
CA LEU A 53 -0.14 1.30 8.23
C LEU A 53 -1.32 1.56 7.28
N ALA A 54 -1.53 2.81 6.86
CA ALA A 54 -2.58 3.11 5.89
C ALA A 54 -2.29 2.49 4.52
N GLU A 55 -1.03 2.50 4.07
CA GLU A 55 -0.63 1.84 2.82
C GLU A 55 -0.85 0.33 2.90
N ILE A 56 -0.45 -0.31 4.01
CA ILE A 56 -0.68 -1.75 4.24
C ILE A 56 -2.18 -2.08 4.18
N LEU A 57 -3.01 -1.33 4.89
CA LEU A 57 -4.47 -1.54 4.90
C LEU A 57 -5.08 -1.34 3.51
N ALA A 58 -4.61 -0.33 2.77
CA ALA A 58 -5.07 -0.05 1.42
C ALA A 58 -4.69 -1.18 0.44
N SER A 59 -3.44 -1.66 0.51
CA SER A 59 -2.97 -2.79 -0.30
C SER A 59 -3.78 -4.05 -0.02
N ARG A 60 -4.01 -4.39 1.25
CA ARG A 60 -4.82 -5.57 1.63
C ARG A 60 -6.27 -5.43 1.17
N TYR A 61 -6.87 -4.25 1.31
CA TYR A 61 -8.21 -4.01 0.78
C TYR A 61 -8.28 -4.25 -0.73
N VAL A 62 -7.31 -3.74 -1.50
CA VAL A 62 -7.29 -3.95 -2.95
C VAL A 62 -7.15 -5.43 -3.30
N GLU A 63 -6.21 -6.13 -2.66
CA GLU A 63 -5.96 -7.56 -2.86
C GLU A 63 -7.18 -8.44 -2.50
N GLU A 64 -7.89 -8.10 -1.41
CA GLU A 64 -8.97 -8.94 -0.86
C GLU A 64 -10.37 -8.56 -1.35
N SER A 65 -10.59 -7.30 -1.76
CA SER A 65 -11.94 -6.75 -2.01
C SER A 65 -12.12 -6.14 -3.40
N THR A 66 -11.14 -6.31 -4.30
CA THR A 66 -11.23 -5.83 -5.69
C THR A 66 -10.69 -6.86 -6.67
N ASP A 67 -10.90 -6.64 -7.97
CA ASP A 67 -10.41 -7.54 -9.01
C ASP A 67 -8.91 -7.34 -9.36
N PHE A 68 -8.15 -6.69 -8.48
CA PHE A 68 -6.71 -6.47 -8.61
C PHE A 68 -5.95 -7.39 -7.63
N PRO A 69 -5.84 -8.70 -7.94
CA PRO A 69 -5.33 -9.71 -7.01
C PRO A 69 -3.82 -9.55 -6.73
N ALA A 70 -3.10 -8.81 -7.56
CA ALA A 70 -1.66 -8.64 -7.43
C ALA A 70 -1.32 -7.22 -6.94
N GLY A 71 -0.64 -7.17 -5.80
CA GLY A 71 0.03 -5.99 -5.27
C GLY A 71 1.35 -6.38 -4.62
N ILE A 72 2.33 -5.47 -4.62
CA ILE A 72 3.60 -5.72 -3.93
C ILE A 72 3.64 -5.00 -2.58
N SER A 73 4.25 -5.63 -1.58
CA SER A 73 4.50 -4.99 -0.29
C SER A 73 5.74 -4.10 -0.37
N LYS A 74 5.62 -2.94 -1.04
CA LYS A 74 6.75 -2.05 -1.35
C LYS A 74 7.59 -1.63 -0.13
N LEU A 75 6.99 -1.63 1.07
CA LEU A 75 7.67 -1.27 2.32
C LEU A 75 8.84 -2.18 2.71
N ARG A 76 8.95 -3.39 2.13
CA ARG A 76 10.11 -4.29 2.35
C ARG A 76 11.42 -3.69 1.86
N TRP A 77 11.34 -2.82 0.86
CA TRP A 77 12.46 -2.26 0.12
C TRP A 77 12.71 -0.78 0.42
N LYS A 78 12.21 -0.28 1.56
CA LYS A 78 12.59 1.05 2.05
C LYS A 78 14.10 1.13 2.26
N ASP A 79 14.71 2.19 1.72
CA ASP A 79 16.12 2.54 1.96
C ASP A 79 16.38 2.75 3.46
N HIS A 80 15.43 3.38 4.15
CA HIS A 80 15.48 3.64 5.57
C HIS A 80 14.08 3.57 6.19
N ARG A 81 13.97 3.06 7.44
CA ARG A 81 12.70 2.87 8.16
C ARG A 81 11.85 4.15 8.28
N GLU A 82 12.50 5.32 8.34
CA GLU A 82 11.85 6.63 8.45
C GLU A 82 11.66 7.39 7.12
N MET A 83 12.06 6.82 5.98
CA MET A 83 11.83 7.45 4.67
C MET A 83 10.51 6.96 4.07
N ALA A 84 9.77 7.82 3.39
CA ALA A 84 8.63 7.39 2.58
C ALA A 84 9.14 6.70 1.30
N MET A 85 8.42 5.68 0.82
CA MET A 85 8.69 5.11 -0.50
C MET A 85 8.36 6.14 -1.58
N ARG A 86 9.20 6.21 -2.62
CA ARG A 86 8.93 7.04 -3.80
C ARG A 86 7.92 6.34 -4.72
N GLY A 87 7.27 7.11 -5.57
CA GLY A 87 6.28 6.62 -6.54
C GLY A 87 4.86 6.67 -6.01
N ASP A 88 3.99 5.90 -6.66
CA ASP A 88 2.58 5.86 -6.30
C ASP A 88 2.38 5.15 -4.95
N ASP A 89 1.41 5.63 -4.17
CA ASP A 89 1.12 5.05 -2.85
C ASP A 89 0.69 3.58 -2.98
N LEU A 90 -0.11 3.27 -4.00
CA LEU A 90 -0.69 1.97 -4.24
C LEU A 90 -0.83 1.71 -5.74
N ILE A 91 -0.38 0.54 -6.20
CA ILE A 91 -0.64 0.04 -7.55
C ILE A 91 -1.21 -1.37 -7.41
N GLY A 92 -2.42 -1.57 -7.94
CA GLY A 92 -3.02 -2.88 -8.14
C GLY A 92 -2.85 -3.33 -9.58
N LEU A 93 -2.59 -4.61 -9.79
CA LEU A 93 -2.37 -5.22 -11.10
C LEU A 93 -3.43 -6.30 -11.35
N GLN A 94 -3.99 -6.28 -12.54
CA GLN A 94 -4.96 -7.28 -12.99
C GLN A 94 -4.61 -7.73 -14.41
N PRO A 95 -3.97 -8.91 -14.58
CA PRO A 95 -3.88 -9.54 -15.89
C PRO A 95 -5.26 -9.77 -16.48
N VAL A 96 -5.42 -9.50 -17.77
CA VAL A 96 -6.69 -9.67 -18.49
C VAL A 96 -6.45 -10.27 -19.87
N ASP A 97 -7.42 -11.02 -20.36
CA ASP A 97 -7.40 -11.51 -21.73
C ASP A 97 -7.60 -10.39 -22.75
N GLY A 98 -7.13 -10.63 -23.98
CA GLY A 98 -7.30 -9.72 -25.11
C GLY A 98 -6.12 -8.77 -25.31
N PRO A 99 -6.33 -7.64 -26.02
CA PRO A 99 -5.24 -6.76 -26.43
C PRO A 99 -4.70 -5.87 -25.30
N GLU A 100 -5.44 -5.70 -24.20
CA GLU A 100 -4.98 -4.87 -23.07
C GLU A 100 -3.94 -5.58 -22.21
N LYS A 101 -4.00 -6.92 -22.12
CA LYS A 101 -3.12 -7.83 -21.36
C LYS A 101 -3.08 -7.61 -19.83
N ILE A 102 -3.15 -6.36 -19.38
CA ILE A 102 -3.11 -5.95 -17.99
C ILE A 102 -3.92 -4.66 -17.78
N ARG A 103 -4.53 -4.54 -16.61
CA ARG A 103 -5.16 -3.33 -16.08
C ARG A 103 -4.49 -2.90 -14.78
N PHE A 104 -4.59 -1.61 -14.50
CA PHE A 104 -3.94 -0.96 -13.37
C PHE A 104 -4.95 -0.24 -12.50
N LEU A 105 -4.82 -0.42 -11.19
CA LEU A 105 -5.43 0.45 -10.19
C LEU A 105 -4.36 1.37 -9.64
N LYS A 106 -4.48 2.67 -9.90
CA LYS A 106 -3.62 3.70 -9.30
C LYS A 106 -4.31 4.24 -8.05
N GLY A 107 -3.72 4.00 -6.90
CA GLY A 107 -4.26 4.39 -5.61
C GLY A 107 -3.47 5.50 -4.94
N GLU A 108 -4.18 6.39 -4.26
CA GLU A 108 -3.61 7.38 -3.35
C GLU A 108 -4.14 7.14 -1.94
N VAL A 109 -3.24 7.15 -0.95
CA VAL A 109 -3.56 6.77 0.42
C VAL A 109 -3.42 7.98 1.35
N LYS A 110 -4.43 8.23 2.19
CA LYS A 110 -4.40 9.31 3.19
C LYS A 110 -4.73 8.81 4.59
N SER A 111 -3.75 8.89 5.47
CA SER A 111 -3.88 8.66 6.91
C SER A 111 -4.04 9.99 7.65
N ARG A 112 -5.17 10.25 8.33
CA ARG A 112 -5.44 11.53 9.01
C ARG A 112 -6.32 11.34 10.26
N ALA A 113 -5.86 11.81 11.41
CA ALA A 113 -6.70 11.89 12.61
C ALA A 113 -8.02 12.64 12.34
N LYS A 114 -7.95 13.73 11.57
CA LYS A 114 -9.11 14.44 11.02
C LYS A 114 -8.90 14.64 9.52
N LEU A 115 -9.60 13.85 8.71
CA LEU A 115 -9.66 13.99 7.27
C LEU A 115 -10.35 15.30 6.90
N THR A 116 -9.76 16.04 5.98
CA THR A 116 -10.26 17.31 5.46
C THR A 116 -10.56 17.21 3.96
N THR A 117 -11.41 18.10 3.45
CA THR A 117 -11.63 18.23 2.00
C THR A 117 -10.33 18.51 1.25
N SER A 118 -9.45 19.36 1.80
CA SER A 118 -8.15 19.65 1.18
C SER A 118 -7.30 18.39 0.99
N ALA A 119 -7.24 17.50 1.99
CA ALA A 119 -6.47 16.27 1.88
C ALA A 119 -6.97 15.34 0.76
N VAL A 120 -8.29 15.29 0.55
CA VAL A 120 -8.90 14.51 -0.54
C VAL A 120 -8.72 15.20 -1.90
N THR A 121 -8.75 16.54 -1.95
CA THR A 121 -8.41 17.30 -3.16
C THR A 121 -6.95 17.09 -3.56
N ASP A 122 -6.02 17.12 -2.60
CA ASP A 122 -4.61 16.83 -2.85
C ASP A 122 -4.41 15.40 -3.35
N ALA A 123 -5.14 14.44 -2.78
CA ALA A 123 -5.12 13.07 -3.23
C ALA A 123 -5.61 12.93 -4.68
N ARG A 124 -6.71 13.61 -5.01
CA ARG A 124 -7.22 13.67 -6.39
C ARG A 124 -6.20 14.27 -7.35
N LYS A 125 -5.51 15.35 -6.94
CA LYS A 125 -4.46 15.98 -7.75
C LYS A 125 -3.29 15.01 -7.97
N ALA A 126 -2.84 14.29 -6.95
CA ALA A 126 -1.78 13.29 -7.08
C ALA A 126 -2.15 12.19 -8.10
N LEU A 127 -3.39 11.70 -8.06
CA LEU A 127 -3.88 10.73 -9.04
C LEU A 127 -3.85 11.23 -10.49
N THR A 128 -3.94 12.55 -10.73
CA THR A 128 -3.81 13.14 -12.08
C THR A 128 -2.38 13.20 -12.62
N ALA A 129 -1.37 13.04 -11.77
CA ALA A 129 0.03 13.00 -12.19
C ALA A 129 0.28 11.87 -13.20
N PHE A 130 1.34 12.01 -14.00
CA PHE A 130 1.69 11.05 -15.05
C PHE A 130 0.54 10.78 -16.02
N GLN A 131 -0.19 11.84 -16.39
CA GLN A 131 -1.35 11.76 -17.28
C GLN A 131 -2.41 10.78 -16.79
N GLN A 132 -2.64 10.72 -15.47
CA GLN A 132 -3.56 9.79 -14.78
C GLN A 132 -3.11 8.31 -14.76
N LYS A 133 -1.93 7.96 -15.27
CA LYS A 133 -1.42 6.59 -15.30
C LYS A 133 -0.50 6.33 -14.09
N PRO A 134 -0.24 5.06 -13.71
CA PRO A 134 0.85 4.76 -12.79
C PRO A 134 2.17 5.37 -13.29
N SER A 135 3.04 5.78 -12.36
CA SER A 135 4.32 6.36 -12.73
C SER A 135 5.25 5.27 -13.30
N PRO A 136 6.03 5.57 -14.35
CA PRO A 136 6.94 4.58 -14.94
C PRO A 136 7.92 4.00 -13.92
N HIS A 137 8.54 4.84 -13.10
CA HIS A 137 9.48 4.40 -12.06
C HIS A 137 8.84 3.52 -10.98
N ALA A 138 7.55 3.68 -10.68
CA ALA A 138 6.87 2.80 -9.73
C ALA A 138 6.60 1.43 -10.39
N LEU A 139 6.23 1.41 -11.66
CA LEU A 139 6.02 0.18 -12.42
C LEU A 139 7.33 -0.58 -12.66
N GLU A 140 8.42 0.09 -13.05
CA GLU A 140 9.76 -0.48 -13.18
C GLU A 140 10.21 -1.10 -11.85
N PHE A 141 10.05 -0.36 -10.75
CA PHE A 141 10.35 -0.89 -9.43
C PHE A 141 9.52 -2.14 -9.11
N ILE A 142 8.24 -2.19 -9.50
CA ILE A 142 7.40 -3.37 -9.29
C ILE A 142 7.86 -4.55 -10.14
N ALA A 143 8.11 -4.32 -11.43
CA ALA A 143 8.57 -5.35 -12.37
C ALA A 143 9.88 -5.99 -11.88
N ASP A 144 10.88 -5.19 -11.49
CA ASP A 144 12.13 -5.68 -10.92
C ASP A 144 11.90 -6.62 -9.72
N ARG A 145 11.00 -6.23 -8.80
CA ARG A 145 10.70 -7.03 -7.61
C ARG A 145 9.95 -8.31 -7.94
N LEU A 146 9.07 -8.29 -8.94
CA LEU A 146 8.38 -9.48 -9.43
C LEU A 146 9.37 -10.48 -10.02
N HIS A 147 10.30 -10.03 -10.87
CA HIS A 147 11.36 -10.88 -11.42
C HIS A 147 12.27 -11.46 -10.33
N GLU A 148 12.67 -10.65 -9.35
CA GLU A 148 13.48 -11.12 -8.22
C GLU A 148 12.76 -12.18 -7.36
N ASP A 149 11.43 -12.09 -7.25
CA ASP A 149 10.58 -13.04 -6.54
C ASP A 149 10.15 -14.24 -7.42
N GLY A 150 10.50 -14.25 -8.72
CA GLY A 150 10.21 -15.32 -9.67
C GLY A 150 8.83 -15.23 -10.35
N GLU A 151 8.13 -14.11 -10.20
CA GLU A 151 6.82 -13.81 -10.81
C GLU A 151 7.01 -13.22 -12.23
N ASP A 152 7.81 -13.90 -13.06
CA ASP A 152 8.28 -13.37 -14.34
C ASP A 152 7.15 -13.03 -15.32
N GLU A 153 6.08 -13.84 -15.34
CA GLU A 153 4.95 -13.60 -16.24
C GLU A 153 4.27 -12.26 -15.96
N LEU A 154 4.06 -11.90 -14.69
CA LEU A 154 3.46 -10.63 -14.32
C LEU A 154 4.43 -9.46 -14.52
N GLY A 155 5.73 -9.67 -14.25
CA GLY A 155 6.78 -8.69 -14.54
C GLY A 155 6.82 -8.32 -16.03
N ASN A 156 6.84 -9.33 -16.90
CA ASN A 156 6.84 -9.13 -18.36
C ASN A 156 5.62 -8.33 -18.86
N LEU A 157 4.43 -8.54 -18.27
CA LEU A 157 3.24 -7.76 -18.63
C LEU A 157 3.41 -6.26 -18.33
N ILE A 158 4.16 -5.91 -17.28
CA ILE A 158 4.47 -4.52 -16.95
C ILE A 158 5.50 -3.98 -17.92
N ASP A 159 6.56 -4.75 -18.22
CA ASP A 159 7.60 -4.36 -19.16
C ASP A 159 7.04 -4.11 -20.57
N ASP A 160 6.19 -5.01 -21.07
CA ASP A 160 5.51 -4.85 -22.37
C ASP A 160 4.65 -3.58 -22.37
N ALA A 161 3.89 -3.34 -21.29
CA ALA A 161 3.06 -2.14 -21.15
C ALA A 161 3.87 -0.83 -21.08
N LEU A 162 5.09 -0.87 -20.53
CA LEU A 162 5.98 0.29 -20.41
C LEU A 162 6.79 0.55 -21.68
N LEU A 163 7.31 -0.50 -22.31
CA LEU A 163 8.37 -0.41 -23.32
C LEU A 163 7.86 -0.61 -24.75
N VAL A 164 6.72 -1.29 -24.93
CA VAL A 164 6.22 -1.68 -26.25
C VAL A 164 4.82 -1.11 -26.51
N ASP A 165 3.84 -1.48 -25.69
CA ASP A 165 2.42 -1.24 -25.99
C ASP A 165 1.95 0.14 -25.54
N GLY A 166 2.55 0.66 -24.47
CA GLY A 166 2.05 1.82 -23.75
C GLY A 166 0.76 1.52 -22.96
N ILE A 167 0.46 2.38 -21.99
CA ILE A 167 -0.74 2.23 -21.14
C ILE A 167 -1.84 3.17 -21.63
N ALA A 168 -2.97 2.64 -22.06
CA ALA A 168 -4.16 3.42 -22.40
C ALA A 168 -4.97 3.78 -21.15
N LEU A 169 -5.67 4.94 -21.14
CA LEU A 169 -6.47 5.36 -19.97
C LEU A 169 -7.60 4.38 -19.61
N LYS A 170 -8.11 3.62 -20.58
CA LYS A 170 -9.14 2.59 -20.34
C LYS A 170 -8.64 1.39 -19.53
N GLN A 171 -7.31 1.19 -19.47
CA GLN A 171 -6.69 0.17 -18.62
C GLN A 171 -6.52 0.64 -17.17
N VAL A 172 -6.78 1.92 -16.89
CA VAL A 172 -6.53 2.51 -15.57
C VAL A 172 -7.84 2.77 -14.84
N SER A 173 -7.85 2.43 -13.55
CA SER A 173 -8.83 2.89 -12.58
C SER A 173 -8.13 3.59 -11.43
N HIS A 174 -8.84 4.45 -10.72
CA HIS A 174 -8.30 5.22 -9.60
C HIS A 174 -9.01 4.86 -8.29
N LEU A 175 -8.23 4.82 -7.20
CA LEU A 175 -8.73 4.63 -5.85
C LEU A 175 -8.20 5.73 -4.93
N ILE A 176 -9.08 6.37 -4.16
CA ILE A 176 -8.67 7.11 -2.96
C ILE A 176 -8.99 6.24 -1.75
N PHE A 177 -7.96 5.83 -1.02
CA PHE A 177 -8.13 5.14 0.27
C PHE A 177 -7.84 6.12 1.41
N THR A 178 -8.78 6.24 2.35
CA THR A 178 -8.61 7.07 3.53
C THR A 178 -8.68 6.23 4.80
N PHE A 179 -7.72 6.46 5.69
CA PHE A 179 -7.71 5.93 7.04
C PHE A 179 -7.82 7.13 7.99
N SER A 180 -8.93 7.25 8.73
CA SER A 180 -9.20 8.47 9.48
C SER A 180 -9.95 8.31 10.79
N GLY A 181 -9.85 9.32 11.67
CA GLY A 181 -10.56 9.34 12.95
C GLY A 181 -11.98 9.89 12.89
N ASN A 182 -12.30 10.71 11.90
CA ASN A 182 -13.64 11.24 11.66
C ASN A 182 -14.35 10.51 10.51
N ASN A 183 -15.66 10.67 10.39
CA ASN A 183 -16.43 10.10 9.29
C ASN A 183 -16.03 10.72 7.92
N PRO A 184 -15.52 9.92 6.96
CA PRO A 184 -15.08 10.42 5.67
C PRO A 184 -16.20 10.50 4.62
N SER A 185 -17.37 9.90 4.85
CA SER A 185 -18.38 9.62 3.82
C SER A 185 -18.79 10.87 3.03
N ALA A 186 -19.13 11.97 3.70
CA ALA A 186 -19.56 13.20 3.03
C ALA A 186 -18.45 13.83 2.17
N ILE A 187 -17.19 13.77 2.64
CA ILE A 187 -16.04 14.33 1.91
C ILE A 187 -15.76 13.49 0.66
N LEU A 188 -15.77 12.16 0.79
CA LEU A 188 -15.51 11.25 -0.32
C LEU A 188 -16.64 11.27 -1.35
N ALA A 189 -17.91 11.25 -0.91
CA ALA A 189 -19.07 11.31 -1.81
C ALA A 189 -19.07 12.61 -2.63
N LYS A 190 -18.80 13.75 -1.97
CA LYS A 190 -18.68 15.04 -2.67
C LYS A 190 -17.52 15.05 -3.67
N ASN A 191 -16.38 14.44 -3.33
CA ASN A 191 -15.25 14.34 -4.25
C ASN A 191 -15.58 13.49 -5.49
N LEU A 192 -16.21 12.32 -5.30
CA LEU A 192 -16.61 11.44 -6.39
C LEU A 192 -17.66 12.11 -7.30
N ALA A 193 -18.69 12.73 -6.72
CA ALA A 193 -19.74 13.42 -7.47
C ALA A 193 -19.23 14.60 -8.30
N ALA A 194 -18.11 15.21 -7.91
CA ALA A 194 -17.49 16.30 -8.64
C ALA A 194 -16.58 15.84 -9.80
N TYR A 195 -16.29 14.54 -9.93
CA TYR A 195 -15.40 14.03 -10.97
C TYR A 195 -16.14 13.88 -12.31
N MET A 196 -15.61 14.55 -13.33
CA MET A 196 -16.16 14.55 -14.71
C MET A 196 -15.19 13.93 -15.74
N GLY A 197 -14.14 13.26 -15.28
CA GLY A 197 -13.12 12.67 -16.15
C GLY A 197 -13.49 11.28 -16.67
N LYS A 198 -12.58 10.67 -17.44
CA LYS A 198 -12.80 9.39 -18.12
C LYS A 198 -12.29 8.15 -17.36
N VAL A 199 -11.45 8.34 -16.34
CA VAL A 199 -10.87 7.24 -15.56
C VAL A 199 -11.85 6.85 -14.47
N PRO A 200 -12.31 5.58 -14.39
CA PRO A 200 -13.18 5.13 -13.31
C PRO A 200 -12.62 5.46 -11.93
N GLN A 201 -13.47 5.98 -11.05
CA GLN A 201 -13.09 6.45 -9.72
C GLN A 201 -13.78 5.62 -8.65
N SER A 202 -13.01 5.20 -7.65
CA SER A 202 -13.52 4.60 -6.42
C SER A 202 -12.92 5.32 -5.21
N ALA A 203 -13.62 5.27 -4.08
CA ALA A 203 -13.10 5.79 -2.82
C ALA A 203 -13.53 4.90 -1.66
N VAL A 204 -12.60 4.68 -0.73
CA VAL A 204 -12.80 3.86 0.47
C VAL A 204 -12.45 4.68 1.69
N GLY A 205 -13.33 4.65 2.68
CA GLY A 205 -13.17 5.36 3.94
C GLY A 205 -13.14 4.41 5.12
N LEU A 206 -11.94 4.04 5.57
CA LEU A 206 -11.74 3.33 6.82
C LEU A 206 -11.71 4.32 7.98
N ARG A 207 -12.72 4.25 8.84
CA ARG A 207 -12.79 5.06 10.06
C ARG A 207 -12.42 4.22 11.27
N VAL A 208 -11.52 4.73 12.10
CA VAL A 208 -11.25 4.20 13.45
C VAL A 208 -11.33 5.33 14.45
N ASP A 209 -12.33 5.26 15.33
CA ASP A 209 -12.42 6.14 16.48
C ASP A 209 -11.17 5.94 17.35
N GLY A 210 -10.46 7.02 17.70
CA GLY A 210 -9.15 6.92 18.34
C GLY A 210 -8.01 6.55 17.37
N HIS A 211 -8.09 6.95 16.09
CA HIS A 211 -7.10 6.69 15.04
C HIS A 211 -5.62 6.70 15.49
N GLN A 212 -5.18 7.74 16.22
CA GLN A 212 -3.78 7.83 16.67
C GLN A 212 -3.44 6.77 17.72
N ASP A 213 -4.32 6.56 18.70
CA ASP A 213 -4.13 5.56 19.76
C ASP A 213 -4.17 4.14 19.19
N PHE A 214 -5.02 3.89 18.20
CA PHE A 214 -5.07 2.62 17.48
C PHE A 214 -3.73 2.31 16.79
N ILE A 215 -3.18 3.25 16.02
CA ILE A 215 -1.87 3.10 15.37
C ILE A 215 -0.79 2.83 16.42
N ALA A 216 -0.74 3.64 17.48
CA ALA A 216 0.24 3.47 18.55
C ALA A 216 0.14 2.07 19.19
N SER A 217 -1.07 1.59 19.42
CA SER A 217 -1.33 0.27 20.02
C SER A 217 -0.90 -0.87 19.11
N VAL A 218 -1.16 -0.79 17.79
CA VAL A 218 -0.68 -1.78 16.82
C VAL A 218 0.84 -1.89 16.84
N PHE A 219 1.56 -0.78 16.72
CA PHE A 219 3.02 -0.80 16.71
C PHE A 219 3.63 -1.17 18.07
N LYS A 220 2.96 -0.84 19.19
CA LYS A 220 3.35 -1.32 20.51
C LYS A 220 3.25 -2.84 20.58
N LYS A 221 2.13 -3.41 20.14
CA LYS A 221 1.87 -4.86 20.17
C LYS A 221 2.86 -5.65 19.31
N VAL A 222 3.28 -5.08 18.17
CA VAL A 222 4.37 -5.66 17.35
C VAL A 222 5.68 -5.76 18.13
N GLY A 223 5.99 -4.75 18.96
CA GLY A 223 7.16 -4.77 19.84
C GLY A 223 7.08 -5.89 20.88
N GLU A 224 5.94 -6.01 21.57
CA GLU A 224 5.67 -7.06 22.56
C GLU A 224 5.86 -8.47 21.96
N HIS A 225 5.32 -8.72 20.76
CA HIS A 225 5.51 -10.00 20.05
C HIS A 225 6.99 -10.30 19.73
N ALA A 226 7.79 -9.27 19.44
CA ALA A 226 9.21 -9.43 19.12
C ALA A 226 10.03 -9.79 20.36
N ASP A 227 9.66 -9.25 21.51
CA ASP A 227 10.33 -9.49 22.80
C ASP A 227 9.91 -10.82 23.44
N GLY A 228 8.82 -11.43 22.95
CA GLY A 228 8.37 -12.76 23.34
C GLY A 228 7.37 -12.78 24.49
N GLU A 229 6.64 -11.67 24.66
CA GLU A 229 5.51 -11.51 25.59
C GLU A 229 4.17 -11.85 24.93
#